data_AF-A0A562IWY9-F1
#
_entry.id   AF-A0A562IWY9-F1
#
_cell.length_a   1.000
_cell.length_b   1.000
_cell.length_c   1.000
_cell.angle_alpha   90.00
_cell.angle_beta   90.00
_cell.angle_gamma   90.00
#
_symmetry.space_group_name_H-M   'P 1'
#
loop_
_entity.id
_entity.type
_entity.pdbx_description
1 polymer ?
#
loop_
_entity_poly.entity_id
_entity_poly.type
_entity_poly.pdbx_seq_one_letter_code
_entity_poly.pdbx_strand_id
1 'polypeptide(L)'
;MSAPMTSTAMTSAPSGRRGSAMLAPITWLRVVGAFAVLVFHAYQHSAYTGMTDWTGGAFWHRALVLMAAGGVDAFFVVTMFLSARAVVRGALGEGPVASGRTLLRKRAVTLLPVYVVAVLVVWALSNPRLPGHWADLVLHLTFTQVYSDDYIFWTLGPAWFIAVSMHFYLLLAVIGGPLQRWCRRMGSRAARVRALLAVAGALAAVSWAYKLVMHFGLERPVDSWSTWFGPLSRLDLMALGLVLAVLAVLRPALPRWAVVASFVTAGVLLVGTGLTFPENTPDWWPHGTMGLAAFLYLLPSVTDRRVRTADGVAAVVTPGGRVPGSWAGGIALLSYGVYIWQEPVLRVLDAYGFLPPDSSDWAFPVTTVLMLVATLAVAWLSYHLLEVPGRAWAAWSERSAPTPSAPAVPVHEPALAGTAAR
;
A
#
# COMPACT_ATOMS: atom_id res chain seq x y z
N MET A 1 -1.82 -42.10 51.88
CA MET A 1 -1.47 -42.27 50.46
C MET A 1 -2.35 -41.31 49.66
N SER A 2 -1.80 -40.16 49.29
CA SER A 2 -2.54 -39.09 48.59
C SER A 2 -1.87 -38.90 47.23
N ALA A 3 -2.59 -39.25 46.15
CA ALA A 3 -2.11 -39.10 44.78
C ALA A 3 -2.45 -37.68 44.25
N PRO A 4 -1.56 -37.03 43.48
CA PRO A 4 -1.72 -35.66 43.05
C PRO A 4 -2.58 -35.52 41.78
N MET A 5 -3.34 -34.43 41.69
CA MET A 5 -4.09 -34.02 40.51
C MET A 5 -3.12 -33.54 39.42
N THR A 6 -3.11 -34.22 38.27
CA THR A 6 -2.46 -33.74 37.05
C THR A 6 -3.24 -32.57 36.45
N SER A 7 -2.62 -31.40 36.46
CA SER A 7 -3.06 -30.20 35.75
C SER A 7 -2.93 -30.39 34.24
N THR A 8 -4.07 -30.41 33.53
CA THR A 8 -4.11 -30.45 32.07
C THR A 8 -3.70 -29.09 31.51
N ALA A 9 -2.49 -29.02 30.95
CA ALA A 9 -2.00 -27.85 30.24
C ALA A 9 -2.92 -27.52 29.04
N MET A 10 -3.59 -26.35 29.09
CA MET A 10 -4.30 -25.78 27.95
C MET A 10 -3.31 -25.46 26.82
N THR A 11 -3.32 -26.31 25.80
CA THR A 11 -2.68 -26.08 24.50
C THR A 11 -3.16 -24.75 23.90
N SER A 12 -2.22 -23.83 23.68
CA SER A 12 -2.48 -22.56 23.02
C SER A 12 -2.89 -22.77 21.56
N ALA A 13 -4.09 -22.33 21.20
CA ALA A 13 -4.58 -22.40 19.81
C ALA A 13 -3.68 -21.61 18.84
N PRO A 14 -3.47 -22.10 17.60
CA PRO A 14 -2.45 -21.58 16.69
C PRO A 14 -2.74 -20.14 16.24
N SER A 15 -1.71 -19.30 16.33
CA SER A 15 -1.70 -17.88 15.93
C SER A 15 -1.97 -17.64 14.43
N GLY A 16 -1.87 -18.67 13.59
CA GLY A 16 -2.03 -18.58 12.13
C GLY A 16 -3.42 -18.18 11.63
N ARG A 17 -4.50 -18.70 12.23
CA ARG A 17 -5.89 -18.38 11.83
C ARG A 17 -6.29 -16.93 12.11
N ARG A 18 -5.61 -16.25 13.04
CA ARG A 18 -5.93 -14.87 13.45
C ARG A 18 -5.26 -13.81 12.57
N GLY A 19 -4.19 -14.18 11.86
CA GLY A 19 -3.52 -13.31 10.89
C GLY A 19 -4.28 -13.26 9.56
N SER A 20 -4.75 -14.41 9.08
CA SER A 20 -5.43 -14.54 7.78
C SER A 20 -6.72 -13.71 7.67
N ALA A 21 -7.56 -13.69 8.71
CA ALA A 21 -8.83 -12.95 8.69
C ALA A 21 -8.67 -11.43 8.55
N MET A 22 -7.62 -10.83 9.15
CA MET A 22 -7.33 -9.39 9.02
C MET A 22 -6.69 -9.04 7.69
N LEU A 23 -5.96 -9.98 7.11
CA LEU A 23 -5.24 -9.77 5.86
C LEU A 23 -6.14 -9.98 4.64
N ALA A 24 -7.27 -10.69 4.76
CA ALA A 24 -8.15 -10.96 3.61
C ALA A 24 -8.74 -9.70 2.96
N PRO A 25 -9.37 -8.75 3.68
CA PRO A 25 -9.87 -7.51 3.06
C PRO A 25 -8.75 -6.68 2.41
N ILE A 26 -7.58 -6.65 3.05
CA ILE A 26 -6.38 -5.96 2.54
C ILE A 26 -5.88 -6.61 1.25
N THR A 27 -5.90 -7.94 1.21
CA THR A 27 -5.48 -8.74 0.06
C THR A 27 -6.41 -8.48 -1.14
N TRP A 28 -7.72 -8.48 -0.90
CA TRP A 28 -8.71 -8.19 -1.94
C TRP A 28 -8.66 -6.75 -2.45
N LEU A 29 -8.50 -5.78 -1.56
CA LEU A 29 -8.39 -4.38 -1.96
C LEU A 29 -7.18 -4.15 -2.86
N ARG A 30 -6.09 -4.88 -2.63
CA ARG A 30 -4.91 -4.85 -3.51
C ARG A 30 -5.17 -5.47 -4.88
N VAL A 31 -5.95 -6.55 -4.94
CA VAL A 31 -6.35 -7.15 -6.21
C VAL A 31 -7.27 -6.19 -6.96
N VAL A 32 -8.36 -5.74 -6.34
CA VAL A 32 -9.31 -4.81 -6.94
C VAL A 32 -8.63 -3.54 -7.43
N GLY A 33 -7.73 -2.94 -6.64
CA GLY A 33 -6.98 -1.76 -7.05
C GLY A 33 -6.09 -1.98 -8.27
N ALA A 34 -5.37 -3.11 -8.36
CA ALA A 34 -4.52 -3.40 -9.52
C ALA A 34 -5.34 -3.59 -10.80
N PHE A 35 -6.46 -4.32 -10.69
CA PHE A 35 -7.36 -4.55 -11.81
C PHE A 35 -8.10 -3.27 -12.23
N ALA A 36 -8.50 -2.43 -11.27
CA ALA A 36 -9.12 -1.13 -11.54
C ALA A 36 -8.21 -0.24 -12.41
N VAL A 37 -6.92 -0.17 -12.08
CA VAL A 37 -5.93 0.59 -12.86
C VAL A 37 -5.74 -0.01 -14.25
N LEU A 38 -5.70 -1.34 -14.38
CA LEU A 38 -5.60 -2.02 -15.68
C LEU A 38 -6.80 -1.69 -16.58
N VAL A 39 -8.02 -1.83 -16.05
CA VAL A 39 -9.26 -1.52 -16.78
C VAL A 39 -9.28 -0.04 -17.17
N PHE A 40 -8.85 0.85 -16.27
CA PHE A 40 -8.77 2.27 -16.58
C PHE A 40 -7.77 2.58 -17.69
N HIS A 41 -6.59 1.99 -17.74
CA HIS A 41 -5.67 2.24 -18.86
C HIS A 41 -6.15 1.64 -20.18
N ALA A 42 -6.83 0.49 -20.16
CA ALA A 42 -7.50 -0.03 -21.35
C ALA A 42 -8.58 0.93 -21.88
N TYR A 43 -9.36 1.52 -20.97
CA TYR A 43 -10.34 2.56 -21.27
C TYR A 43 -9.67 3.82 -21.80
N GLN A 44 -8.65 4.31 -21.08
CA GLN A 44 -7.92 5.54 -21.38
C GLN A 44 -7.29 5.48 -22.77
N HIS A 45 -6.67 4.34 -23.12
CA HIS A 45 -6.15 4.09 -24.46
C HIS A 45 -7.25 4.20 -25.51
N SER A 46 -8.33 3.42 -25.35
CA SER A 46 -9.45 3.38 -26.28
C SER A 46 -10.16 4.75 -26.44
N ALA A 47 -10.21 5.56 -25.36
CA ALA A 47 -10.85 6.86 -25.37
C ALA A 47 -9.98 7.93 -26.05
N TYR A 48 -8.66 7.95 -25.83
CA TYR A 48 -7.78 9.00 -26.36
C TYR A 48 -7.32 8.80 -27.80
N THR A 49 -7.36 7.58 -28.34
CA THR A 49 -6.88 7.27 -29.70
C THR A 49 -7.92 7.44 -30.82
N GLY A 50 -9.15 7.84 -30.52
CA GLY A 50 -10.12 8.14 -31.58
C GLY A 50 -11.60 8.04 -31.18
N MET A 51 -11.91 7.55 -29.97
CA MET A 51 -13.27 7.60 -29.45
C MET A 51 -13.52 8.87 -28.65
N THR A 52 -13.68 10.00 -29.33
CA THR A 52 -14.36 11.15 -28.71
C THR A 52 -15.79 10.79 -28.27
N ASP A 53 -16.36 9.72 -28.84
CA ASP A 53 -17.71 9.23 -28.63
C ASP A 53 -17.77 7.80 -28.04
N TRP A 54 -16.88 7.41 -27.12
CA TRP A 54 -17.12 6.15 -26.40
C TRP A 54 -18.48 6.24 -25.68
N THR A 55 -19.37 5.30 -26.03
CA THR A 55 -20.83 5.30 -25.79
C THR A 55 -21.27 5.32 -24.32
N GLY A 56 -20.33 5.34 -23.37
CA GLY A 56 -20.62 5.45 -21.95
C GLY A 56 -20.87 6.89 -21.45
N GLY A 57 -20.45 7.91 -22.20
CA GLY A 57 -20.60 9.31 -21.79
C GLY A 57 -19.88 9.68 -20.49
N ALA A 58 -20.10 10.91 -20.02
CA ALA A 58 -19.40 11.49 -18.87
C ALA A 58 -19.52 10.68 -17.56
N PHE A 59 -20.62 9.94 -17.40
CA PHE A 59 -20.82 9.08 -16.22
C PHE A 59 -19.78 7.96 -16.14
N TRP A 60 -19.64 7.17 -17.21
CA TRP A 60 -18.73 6.03 -17.21
C TRP A 60 -17.27 6.47 -17.20
N HIS A 61 -16.94 7.59 -17.85
CA HIS A 61 -15.62 8.23 -17.73
C HIS A 61 -15.27 8.51 -16.26
N ARG A 62 -16.13 9.25 -15.55
CA ARG A 62 -15.94 9.59 -14.13
C ARG A 62 -15.85 8.34 -13.28
N ALA A 63 -16.73 7.36 -13.49
CA ALA A 63 -16.72 6.11 -12.73
C ALA A 63 -15.38 5.37 -12.86
N LEU A 64 -14.82 5.28 -14.07
CA LEU A 64 -13.54 4.59 -14.33
C LEU A 64 -12.34 5.36 -13.76
N VAL A 65 -12.32 6.68 -13.89
CA VAL A 65 -11.29 7.54 -13.27
C VAL A 65 -11.28 7.36 -11.75
N LEU A 66 -12.45 7.47 -11.11
CA LEU A 66 -12.59 7.32 -9.66
C LEU A 66 -12.23 5.92 -9.18
N MET A 67 -12.61 4.90 -9.94
CA MET A 67 -12.27 3.51 -9.62
C MET A 67 -10.76 3.31 -9.61
N ALA A 68 -10.04 3.83 -10.61
CA ALA A 68 -8.58 3.74 -10.66
C ALA A 68 -7.92 4.60 -9.57
N ALA A 69 -8.30 5.88 -9.46
CA ALA A 69 -7.77 6.82 -8.50
C ALA A 69 -7.98 6.33 -7.05
N GLY A 70 -9.22 5.95 -6.71
CA GLY A 70 -9.56 5.40 -5.40
C GLY A 70 -8.89 4.05 -5.11
N GLY A 71 -8.67 3.22 -6.15
CA GLY A 71 -7.86 2.01 -6.04
C GLY A 71 -6.41 2.30 -5.65
N VAL A 72 -5.80 3.33 -6.23
CA VAL A 72 -4.45 3.79 -5.88
C VAL A 72 -4.38 4.41 -4.48
N ASP A 73 -5.39 5.19 -4.09
CA ASP A 73 -5.44 5.74 -2.72
C ASP A 73 -5.56 4.66 -1.66
N ALA A 74 -6.40 3.67 -1.93
CA ALA A 74 -6.50 2.48 -1.11
C ALA A 74 -5.17 1.75 -0.99
N PHE A 75 -4.39 1.65 -2.08
CA PHE A 75 -3.03 1.11 -2.01
C PHE A 75 -2.13 1.92 -1.10
N PHE A 76 -2.14 3.26 -1.15
CA PHE A 76 -1.34 4.09 -0.24
C PHE A 76 -1.71 3.84 1.22
N VAL A 77 -3.01 3.89 1.55
CA VAL A 77 -3.51 3.68 2.91
C VAL A 77 -3.12 2.30 3.44
N VAL A 78 -3.34 1.24 2.65
CA VAL A 78 -2.93 -0.14 3.00
C VAL A 78 -1.42 -0.25 3.19
N THR A 79 -0.67 0.32 2.26
CA THR A 79 0.79 0.21 2.25
C THR A 79 1.39 0.87 3.48
N MET A 80 0.90 2.06 3.82
CA MET A 80 1.34 2.79 5.00
C MET A 80 0.84 2.16 6.30
N PHE A 81 -0.38 1.61 6.32
CA PHE A 81 -0.86 0.77 7.43
C PHE A 81 0.10 -0.39 7.74
N LEU A 82 0.42 -1.19 6.72
CA LEU A 82 1.26 -2.38 6.90
C LEU A 82 2.68 -2.01 7.35
N SER A 83 3.26 -0.93 6.80
CA SER A 83 4.61 -0.49 7.16
C SER A 83 4.65 0.16 8.56
N ALA A 84 3.69 1.03 8.88
CA ALA A 84 3.64 1.74 10.16
C ALA A 84 3.36 0.82 11.35
N ARG A 85 2.71 -0.33 11.14
CA ARG A 85 2.35 -1.28 12.20
C ARG A 85 3.53 -1.70 13.07
N ALA A 86 4.70 -1.95 12.49
CA ALA A 86 5.89 -2.33 13.27
C ALA A 86 6.37 -1.18 14.16
N VAL A 87 6.38 0.05 13.63
CA VAL A 87 6.75 1.27 14.36
C VAL A 87 5.77 1.54 15.51
N VAL A 88 4.46 1.47 15.25
CA VAL A 88 3.42 1.67 16.26
C VAL A 88 3.53 0.65 17.39
N ARG A 89 3.76 -0.64 17.08
CA ARG A 89 3.94 -1.68 18.12
C ARG A 89 5.14 -1.39 19.01
N GLY A 90 6.29 -1.03 18.41
CA GLY A 90 7.47 -0.66 19.19
C GLY A 90 7.26 0.61 20.02
N ALA A 91 6.54 1.61 19.50
CA ALA A 91 6.23 2.85 20.20
C ALA A 91 5.31 2.62 21.40
N LEU A 92 4.34 1.70 21.28
CA LEU A 92 3.41 1.33 22.35
C LEU A 92 3.98 0.29 23.33
N GLY A 93 5.17 -0.26 23.06
CA GLY A 93 5.83 -1.26 23.92
C GLY A 93 5.33 -2.70 23.73
N GLU A 94 4.65 -2.99 22.63
CA GLU A 94 4.15 -4.34 22.29
C GLU A 94 5.11 -5.14 21.38
N GLY A 95 6.36 -4.71 21.27
CA GLY A 95 7.36 -5.37 20.46
C GLY A 95 8.70 -4.64 20.49
N PRO A 96 9.72 -5.21 19.82
CA PRO A 96 11.02 -4.56 19.70
C PRO A 96 10.89 -3.25 18.91
N VAL A 97 11.82 -2.33 19.16
CA VAL A 97 11.93 -1.10 18.37
C VAL A 97 12.28 -1.49 16.93
N ALA A 98 11.40 -1.12 16.00
CA ALA A 98 11.62 -1.36 14.58
C ALA A 98 12.78 -0.50 14.08
N SER A 99 13.81 -1.16 13.51
CA SER A 99 14.92 -0.48 12.86
C SER A 99 14.52 0.00 11.46
N GLY A 100 14.85 1.25 11.12
CA GLY A 100 14.61 1.81 9.78
C GLY A 100 15.23 0.97 8.67
N ARG A 101 16.45 0.46 8.88
CA ARG A 101 17.12 -0.46 7.94
C ARG A 101 16.31 -1.74 7.70
N THR A 102 15.69 -2.30 8.75
CA THR A 102 14.86 -3.50 8.62
C THR A 102 13.57 -3.21 7.86
N LEU A 103 12.95 -2.04 8.11
CA LEU A 103 11.75 -1.61 7.39
C LEU A 103 12.05 -1.45 5.89
N LEU A 104 13.13 -0.75 5.53
CA LEU A 104 13.54 -0.54 4.14
C LEU A 104 13.92 -1.84 3.46
N ARG A 105 14.76 -2.69 4.07
CA ARG A 105 15.21 -3.95 3.46
C ARG A 105 14.05 -4.86 3.05
N LYS A 106 13.05 -5.03 3.93
CA LYS A 106 11.89 -5.88 3.65
C LYS A 106 11.09 -5.39 2.43
N ARG A 107 10.98 -4.07 2.26
CA ARG A 107 10.30 -3.47 1.11
C ARG A 107 11.17 -3.51 -0.15
N ALA A 108 12.45 -3.18 -0.01
CA ALA A 108 13.43 -3.17 -1.09
C ALA A 108 13.48 -4.52 -1.81
N VAL A 109 13.63 -5.61 -1.07
CA VAL A 109 13.67 -6.98 -1.61
C VAL A 109 12.39 -7.36 -2.35
N THR A 110 11.25 -6.88 -1.88
CA THR A 110 9.95 -7.27 -2.43
C THR A 110 9.59 -6.47 -3.68
N LEU A 111 9.95 -5.18 -3.71
CA LEU A 111 9.47 -4.24 -4.73
C LEU A 111 10.53 -3.90 -5.77
N LEU A 112 11.79 -3.69 -5.36
CA LEU A 112 12.83 -3.18 -6.26
C LEU A 112 13.18 -4.11 -7.42
N PRO A 113 13.28 -5.44 -7.26
CA PRO A 113 13.69 -6.29 -8.38
C PRO A 113 12.76 -6.16 -9.59
N VAL A 114 11.46 -6.26 -9.36
CA VAL A 114 10.45 -6.14 -10.43
C VAL A 114 10.43 -4.73 -10.98
N TYR A 115 10.45 -3.70 -10.12
CA TYR A 115 10.44 -2.31 -10.54
C TYR A 115 11.65 -1.95 -11.42
N VAL A 116 12.86 -2.26 -10.96
CA VAL A 116 14.10 -1.92 -11.68
C VAL A 116 14.15 -2.65 -13.02
N VAL A 117 13.77 -3.94 -13.06
CA VAL A 117 13.71 -4.68 -14.33
C VAL A 117 12.67 -4.07 -15.27
N ALA A 118 11.48 -3.73 -14.78
CA ALA A 118 10.46 -3.09 -15.60
C ALA A 118 10.95 -1.74 -16.16
N VAL A 119 11.54 -0.88 -15.34
CA VAL A 119 12.12 0.40 -15.77
C VAL A 119 13.19 0.18 -16.83
N LEU A 120 14.15 -0.73 -16.61
CA LEU A 120 15.24 -0.98 -17.55
C LEU A 120 14.74 -1.54 -18.89
N VAL A 121 13.82 -2.50 -18.84
CA VAL A 121 13.24 -3.11 -20.05
C VAL A 121 12.46 -2.07 -20.84
N VAL A 122 11.56 -1.34 -20.18
CA VAL A 122 10.71 -0.35 -20.88
C VAL A 122 11.55 0.82 -21.39
N TRP A 123 12.50 1.32 -20.59
CA TRP A 123 13.41 2.37 -21.04
C TRP A 123 14.24 1.93 -22.25
N ALA A 124 14.79 0.71 -22.25
CA ALA A 124 15.59 0.20 -23.36
C ALA A 124 14.75 0.02 -24.64
N LEU A 125 13.51 -0.45 -24.51
CA LEU A 125 12.59 -0.59 -25.65
C LEU A 125 12.17 0.78 -26.22
N SER A 126 11.95 1.77 -25.36
CA SER A 126 11.59 3.14 -25.76
C SER A 126 12.79 3.95 -26.29
N ASN A 127 14.02 3.53 -26.00
CA ASN A 127 15.25 4.25 -26.37
C ASN A 127 16.21 3.33 -27.16
N PRO A 128 15.87 2.95 -28.41
CA PRO A 128 16.66 1.99 -29.20
C PRO A 128 18.03 2.53 -29.66
N ARG A 129 18.28 3.85 -29.49
CA ARG A 129 19.54 4.51 -29.85
C ARG A 129 20.08 5.31 -28.67
N LEU A 130 21.39 5.24 -28.45
CA LEU A 130 22.08 6.00 -27.41
C LEU A 130 22.29 7.48 -27.82
N PRO A 131 22.33 8.41 -26.84
CA PRO A 131 22.30 8.18 -25.38
C PRO A 131 20.90 7.92 -24.81
N GLY A 132 19.84 8.01 -25.61
CA GLY A 132 18.44 7.95 -25.14
C GLY A 132 18.11 9.08 -24.17
N HIS A 133 16.93 9.00 -23.56
CA HIS A 133 16.54 9.88 -22.45
C HIS A 133 17.17 9.40 -21.14
N TRP A 134 18.49 9.58 -20.98
CA TRP A 134 19.21 9.12 -19.79
C TRP A 134 18.74 9.79 -18.50
N ALA A 135 18.28 11.05 -18.58
CA ALA A 135 17.73 11.78 -17.42
C ALA A 135 16.47 11.08 -16.87
N ASP A 136 15.58 10.65 -17.76
CA ASP A 136 14.39 9.86 -17.42
C ASP A 136 14.75 8.57 -16.66
N LEU A 137 15.75 7.83 -17.17
CA LEU A 137 16.23 6.61 -16.53
C LEU A 137 16.74 6.87 -15.11
N VAL A 138 17.57 7.90 -14.93
CA VAL A 138 18.11 8.28 -13.62
C VAL A 138 16.98 8.66 -12.66
N LEU A 139 16.03 9.46 -13.11
CA LEU A 139 14.90 9.89 -12.29
C LEU A 139 14.02 8.70 -11.86
N HIS A 140 13.72 7.77 -12.76
CA HIS A 140 12.97 6.56 -12.43
C HIS A 140 13.71 5.63 -11.47
N LEU A 141 15.03 5.42 -11.66
CA LEU A 141 15.83 4.56 -10.79
C LEU A 141 16.06 5.17 -9.40
N THR A 142 16.03 6.49 -9.27
CA THR A 142 16.15 7.21 -8.00
C THR A 142 14.80 7.57 -7.36
N PHE A 143 13.69 7.20 -8.00
CA PHE A 143 12.31 7.52 -7.61
C PHE A 143 11.98 9.02 -7.61
N THR A 144 12.80 9.87 -8.22
CA THR A 144 12.61 11.33 -8.23
C THR A 144 11.85 11.84 -9.44
N GLN A 145 11.38 10.97 -10.34
CA GLN A 145 10.54 11.34 -11.48
C GLN A 145 9.24 12.03 -11.04
N VAL A 146 8.78 11.77 -9.81
CA VAL A 146 7.57 12.39 -9.22
C VAL A 146 7.69 13.89 -8.97
N TYR A 147 8.90 14.47 -9.11
CA TYR A 147 9.13 15.91 -9.00
C TYR A 147 9.26 16.62 -10.36
N SER A 148 8.99 15.91 -11.46
CA SER A 148 9.06 16.46 -12.81
C SER A 148 7.75 16.21 -13.54
N ASP A 149 7.12 17.29 -14.00
CA ASP A 149 5.92 17.20 -14.85
C ASP A 149 6.22 16.47 -16.17
N ASP A 150 7.46 16.58 -16.67
CA ASP A 150 7.90 15.91 -17.90
C ASP A 150 8.07 14.39 -17.68
N TYR A 151 8.74 13.98 -16.60
CA TYR A 151 9.20 12.60 -16.44
C TYR A 151 8.31 11.71 -15.58
N ILE A 152 7.32 12.26 -14.86
CA ILE A 152 6.49 11.48 -13.93
C ILE A 152 5.78 10.27 -14.57
N PHE A 153 5.40 10.37 -15.84
CA PHE A 153 4.70 9.32 -16.59
C PHE A 153 5.48 8.75 -17.79
N TRP A 154 6.74 9.14 -17.97
CA TRP A 154 7.48 8.91 -19.22
C TRP A 154 7.78 7.42 -19.47
N THR A 155 8.71 6.83 -18.71
CA THR A 155 9.05 5.41 -18.90
C THR A 155 7.94 4.50 -18.42
N LEU A 156 7.42 4.69 -17.21
CA LEU A 156 6.39 3.83 -16.64
C LEU A 156 5.33 4.69 -15.94
N GLY A 157 4.21 4.96 -16.62
CA GLY A 157 3.13 5.82 -16.15
C GLY A 157 2.70 5.54 -14.70
N PRO A 158 2.32 4.30 -14.36
CA PRO A 158 1.89 3.94 -13.00
C PRO A 158 3.01 3.97 -11.94
N ALA A 159 4.28 4.19 -12.31
CA ALA A 159 5.42 4.14 -11.39
C ALA A 159 5.38 5.17 -10.28
N TRP A 160 4.69 6.29 -10.49
CA TRP A 160 4.61 7.39 -9.53
C TRP A 160 4.16 6.91 -8.15
N PHE A 161 3.20 5.98 -8.07
CA PHE A 161 2.74 5.37 -6.81
C PHE A 161 3.88 4.67 -6.06
N ILE A 162 4.72 3.93 -6.79
CA ILE A 162 5.86 3.21 -6.22
C ILE A 162 6.89 4.21 -5.72
N ALA A 163 7.19 5.24 -6.50
CA ALA A 163 8.10 6.30 -6.11
C ALA A 163 7.64 7.04 -4.84
N VAL A 164 6.38 7.48 -4.78
CA VAL A 164 5.81 8.09 -3.57
C VAL A 164 5.84 7.11 -2.38
N SER A 165 5.52 5.84 -2.61
CA SER A 165 5.59 4.81 -1.57
C SER A 165 7.01 4.64 -1.02
N MET A 166 8.03 4.70 -1.87
CA MET A 166 9.44 4.66 -1.44
C MET A 166 9.81 5.87 -0.59
N HIS A 167 9.33 7.06 -0.94
CA HIS A 167 9.50 8.27 -0.11
C HIS A 167 8.88 8.08 1.28
N PHE A 168 7.68 7.50 1.36
CA PHE A 168 7.02 7.26 2.65
C PHE A 168 7.73 6.17 3.47
N TYR A 169 8.27 5.13 2.84
CA TYR A 169 9.10 4.15 3.55
C TYR A 169 10.38 4.76 4.08
N LEU A 170 11.04 5.63 3.30
CA LEU A 170 12.22 6.36 3.72
C LEU A 170 11.87 7.28 4.90
N LEU A 171 10.80 8.05 4.78
CA LEU A 171 10.31 8.92 5.85
C LEU A 171 10.06 8.11 7.14
N LEU A 172 9.33 6.99 7.04
CA LEU A 172 9.07 6.11 8.19
C LEU A 172 10.35 5.49 8.76
N ALA A 173 11.34 5.15 7.93
CA ALA A 173 12.61 4.61 8.38
C ALA A 173 13.44 5.65 9.14
N VAL A 174 13.41 6.91 8.69
CA VAL A 174 14.10 8.04 9.33
C VAL A 174 13.41 8.41 10.64
N ILE A 175 12.09 8.63 10.63
CA ILE A 175 11.37 9.12 11.82
C ILE A 175 10.97 8.01 12.79
N GLY A 176 10.85 6.76 12.33
CA GLY A 176 10.26 5.68 13.11
C GLY A 176 11.04 5.33 14.35
N GLY A 177 12.37 5.24 14.27
CA GLY A 177 13.24 4.98 15.43
C GLY A 177 13.15 6.08 16.49
N PRO A 178 13.39 7.36 16.13
CA PRO A 178 13.19 8.51 17.01
C PRO A 178 11.79 8.58 17.63
N LEU A 179 10.74 8.40 16.83
CA LEU A 179 9.34 8.41 17.28
C LEU A 179 9.07 7.34 18.34
N GLN A 180 9.54 6.11 18.11
CA GLN A 180 9.39 5.02 19.08
C GLN A 180 10.09 5.34 20.41
N ARG A 181 11.33 5.87 20.37
CA ARG A 181 12.07 6.24 21.58
C ARG A 181 11.39 7.38 22.33
N TRP A 182 10.91 8.39 21.61
CA TRP A 182 10.16 9.52 22.17
C TRP A 182 8.88 9.05 22.86
N CYS A 183 8.06 8.21 22.20
CA CYS A 183 6.87 7.62 22.82
C CYS A 183 7.22 6.79 24.06
N ARG A 184 8.28 5.97 24.01
CA ARG A 184 8.66 5.11 25.14
C ARG A 184 9.08 5.87 26.40
N ARG A 185 9.54 7.12 26.27
CA ARG A 185 9.82 8.01 27.41
C ARG A 185 8.55 8.52 28.10
N MET A 186 7.39 8.42 27.45
CA MET A 186 6.12 8.84 28.04
C MET A 186 5.62 7.80 29.05
N GLY A 187 5.19 8.28 30.22
CA GLY A 187 4.78 7.44 31.35
C GLY A 187 3.45 6.69 31.16
N SER A 188 2.55 7.17 30.30
CA SER A 188 1.24 6.52 30.07
C SER A 188 1.05 6.07 28.62
N ARG A 189 0.36 4.93 28.45
CA ARG A 189 -0.03 4.43 27.12
C ARG A 189 -0.89 5.44 26.36
N ALA A 190 -1.78 6.15 27.04
CA ALA A 190 -2.64 7.17 26.45
C ALA A 190 -1.81 8.34 25.86
N ALA A 191 -0.75 8.78 26.55
CA ALA A 191 0.16 9.81 26.02
C ALA A 191 0.86 9.33 24.74
N ARG A 192 1.30 8.07 24.70
CA ARG A 192 1.92 7.47 23.50
C ARG A 192 0.97 7.43 22.30
N VAL A 193 -0.29 7.04 22.55
CA VAL A 193 -1.33 7.06 21.51
C VAL A 193 -1.58 8.47 21.01
N ARG A 194 -1.77 9.45 21.90
CA ARG A 194 -1.95 10.85 21.51
C ARG A 194 -0.77 11.39 20.71
N ALA A 195 0.46 11.03 21.08
CA ALA A 195 1.65 11.42 20.33
C ALA A 195 1.68 10.84 18.90
N LEU A 196 1.35 9.55 18.74
CA LEU A 196 1.25 8.92 17.42
C LEU A 196 0.14 9.55 16.56
N LEU A 197 -1.01 9.84 17.16
CA LEU A 197 -2.12 10.52 16.47
C LEU A 197 -1.77 11.97 16.13
N ALA A 198 -1.02 12.67 16.99
CA ALA A 198 -0.52 14.02 16.71
C ALA A 198 0.46 14.03 15.53
N VAL A 199 1.35 13.04 15.44
CA VAL A 199 2.22 12.87 14.26
C VAL A 199 1.40 12.61 13.01
N ALA A 200 0.41 11.71 13.06
CA ALA A 200 -0.49 11.48 11.92
C ALA A 200 -1.25 12.77 11.52
N GLY A 201 -1.80 13.50 12.50
CA GLY A 201 -2.47 14.77 12.28
C GLY A 201 -1.56 15.82 11.65
N ALA A 202 -0.30 15.91 12.09
CA ALA A 202 0.68 16.82 11.50
C ALA A 202 1.00 16.46 10.04
N LEU A 203 1.16 15.18 9.71
CA LEU A 203 1.38 14.73 8.32
C LEU A 203 0.18 15.08 7.43
N ALA A 204 -1.04 14.83 7.91
CA ALA A 204 -2.25 15.21 7.19
C ALA A 204 -2.37 16.73 7.01
N ALA A 205 -2.07 17.50 8.06
CA ALA A 205 -2.10 18.96 8.02
C ALA A 205 -1.08 19.53 7.02
N VAL A 206 0.15 19.00 6.98
CA VAL A 206 1.16 19.39 5.99
C VAL A 206 0.66 19.09 4.58
N SER A 207 0.05 17.93 4.36
CA SER A 207 -0.49 17.56 3.05
C SER A 207 -1.60 18.50 2.58
N TRP A 208 -2.56 18.80 3.44
CA TRP A 208 -3.66 19.71 3.12
C TRP A 208 -3.17 21.15 2.98
N ALA A 209 -2.27 21.62 3.83
CA ALA A 209 -1.65 22.94 3.68
C ALA A 209 -0.92 23.06 2.35
N TYR A 210 -0.13 22.05 1.96
CA TYR A 210 0.53 22.01 0.65
C TYR A 210 -0.49 22.12 -0.48
N LYS A 211 -1.54 21.28 -0.48
CA LYS A 211 -2.58 21.30 -1.51
C LYS A 211 -3.32 22.64 -1.60
N LEU A 212 -3.69 23.22 -0.45
CA LEU A 212 -4.37 24.52 -0.39
C LEU A 212 -3.47 25.65 -0.88
N VAL A 213 -2.18 25.65 -0.50
CA VAL A 213 -1.21 26.63 -1.00
C VAL A 213 -1.00 26.48 -2.50
N MET A 214 -0.86 25.26 -3.01
CA MET A 214 -0.67 25.02 -4.45
C MET A 214 -1.92 25.40 -5.26
N HIS A 215 -3.11 25.13 -4.72
CA HIS A 215 -4.36 25.40 -5.42
C HIS A 215 -4.80 26.87 -5.33
N PHE A 216 -4.90 27.42 -4.12
CA PHE A 216 -5.44 28.77 -3.89
C PHE A 216 -4.36 29.86 -3.80
N GLY A 217 -3.12 29.50 -3.44
CA GLY A 217 -2.04 30.48 -3.26
C GLY A 217 -1.17 30.64 -4.50
N LEU A 218 -0.83 29.54 -5.16
CA LEU A 218 0.03 29.51 -6.35
C LEU A 218 -0.72 29.17 -7.64
N GLU A 219 -2.03 28.90 -7.55
CA GLU A 219 -2.91 28.64 -8.69
C GLU A 219 -2.34 27.64 -9.70
N ARG A 220 -1.73 26.56 -9.19
CA ARG A 220 -1.10 25.55 -10.04
C ARG A 220 -2.15 24.93 -10.96
N PRO A 221 -1.82 24.76 -12.26
CA PRO A 221 -2.78 24.22 -13.22
C PRO A 221 -3.07 22.74 -12.93
N VAL A 222 -4.17 22.25 -13.50
CA VAL A 222 -4.68 20.89 -13.25
C VAL A 222 -3.70 19.79 -13.68
N ASP A 223 -2.90 20.09 -14.69
CA ASP A 223 -1.89 19.24 -15.32
C ASP A 223 -0.50 19.40 -14.71
N SER A 224 -0.34 20.12 -13.59
CA SER A 224 0.92 20.13 -12.82
C SER A 224 1.06 18.81 -12.04
N TRP A 225 1.32 17.73 -12.76
CA TRP A 225 1.30 16.35 -12.28
C TRP A 225 2.21 16.14 -11.07
N SER A 226 3.44 16.65 -11.09
CA SER A 226 4.40 16.59 -9.96
C SER A 226 3.89 17.31 -8.71
N THR A 227 3.05 18.33 -8.86
CA THR A 227 2.38 19.01 -7.75
C THR A 227 1.32 18.09 -7.13
N TRP A 228 0.44 17.53 -7.94
CA TRP A 228 -0.73 16.79 -7.45
C TRP A 228 -0.44 15.33 -7.09
N PHE A 229 0.54 14.70 -7.73
CA PHE A 229 0.91 13.30 -7.54
C PHE A 229 2.17 13.12 -6.68
N GLY A 230 2.83 14.21 -6.28
CA GLY A 230 4.03 14.19 -5.47
C GLY A 230 3.83 13.69 -4.03
N PRO A 231 4.90 13.39 -3.28
CA PRO A 231 4.79 12.84 -1.95
C PRO A 231 4.12 13.78 -0.93
N LEU A 232 4.30 15.10 -1.06
CA LEU A 232 3.69 16.07 -0.15
C LEU A 232 2.16 16.09 -0.27
N SER A 233 1.61 16.02 -1.49
CA SER A 233 0.16 16.02 -1.73
C SER A 233 -0.52 14.74 -1.23
N ARG A 234 0.23 13.65 -1.05
CA ARG A 234 -0.26 12.32 -0.62
C ARG A 234 0.07 11.98 0.85
N LEU A 235 0.68 12.89 1.61
CA LEU A 235 1.04 12.67 3.02
C LEU A 235 -0.18 12.39 3.92
N ASP A 236 -1.36 12.88 3.55
CA ASP A 236 -2.63 12.55 4.22
C ASP A 236 -3.00 11.06 4.09
N LEU A 237 -2.76 10.44 2.94
CA LEU A 237 -2.95 8.99 2.76
C LEU A 237 -2.01 8.18 3.64
N MET A 238 -0.77 8.64 3.80
CA MET A 238 0.17 8.06 4.76
C MET A 238 -0.32 8.21 6.20
N ALA A 239 -0.84 9.38 6.56
CA ALA A 239 -1.42 9.63 7.87
C ALA A 239 -2.58 8.68 8.18
N LEU A 240 -3.50 8.46 7.23
CA LEU A 240 -4.61 7.52 7.36
C LEU A 240 -4.10 6.09 7.62
N GLY A 241 -3.08 5.65 6.89
CA GLY A 241 -2.43 4.36 7.13
C GLY A 241 -1.82 4.26 8.54
N LEU A 242 -1.14 5.30 9.02
CA LEU A 242 -0.59 5.36 10.38
C LEU A 242 -1.69 5.29 11.45
N VAL A 243 -2.83 5.97 11.25
CA VAL A 243 -4.00 5.89 12.15
C VAL A 243 -4.56 4.47 12.18
N LEU A 244 -4.74 3.81 11.03
CA LEU A 244 -5.15 2.39 10.99
C LEU A 244 -4.16 1.50 11.75
N ALA A 245 -2.86 1.80 11.68
CA ALA A 245 -1.85 1.03 12.39
C ALA A 245 -1.99 1.18 13.91
N VAL A 246 -2.26 2.40 14.40
CA VAL A 246 -2.59 2.67 15.81
C VAL A 246 -3.85 1.90 16.22
N LEU A 247 -4.92 2.00 15.45
CA LEU A 247 -6.18 1.33 15.73
C LEU A 247 -6.07 -0.20 15.71
N ALA A 248 -5.26 -0.77 14.81
CA ALA A 248 -5.00 -2.21 14.76
C ALA A 248 -4.22 -2.77 15.95
N VAL A 249 -3.48 -1.90 16.66
CA VAL A 249 -2.78 -2.24 17.90
C VAL A 249 -3.71 -2.04 19.09
N LEU A 250 -4.49 -0.96 19.14
CA LEU A 250 -5.43 -0.70 20.22
C LEU A 250 -6.64 -1.64 20.21
N ARG A 251 -7.12 -2.01 19.02
CA ARG A 251 -8.30 -2.86 18.78
C ARG A 251 -9.52 -2.43 19.59
N PRO A 252 -9.95 -1.16 19.46
CA PRO A 252 -11.12 -0.67 20.16
C PRO A 252 -12.38 -1.40 19.67
N ALA A 253 -13.19 -1.92 20.59
CA ALA A 253 -14.45 -2.53 20.22
C ALA A 253 -15.40 -1.48 19.63
N LEU A 254 -15.76 -1.64 18.36
CA LEU A 254 -16.76 -0.80 17.71
C LEU A 254 -18.16 -1.43 17.89
N PRO A 255 -19.17 -0.65 18.32
CA PRO A 255 -20.55 -1.12 18.27
C PRO A 255 -21.00 -1.33 16.81
N ARG A 256 -21.98 -2.21 16.58
CA ARG A 256 -22.47 -2.56 15.23
C ARG A 256 -22.86 -1.33 14.40
N TRP A 257 -23.52 -0.34 15.02
CA TRP A 257 -23.92 0.88 14.33
C TRP A 257 -22.72 1.68 13.80
N ALA A 258 -21.59 1.70 14.51
CA ALA A 258 -20.39 2.41 14.08
C ALA A 258 -19.72 1.70 12.90
N VAL A 259 -19.78 0.37 12.87
CA VAL A 259 -19.32 -0.42 11.71
C VAL A 259 -20.16 -0.10 10.47
N VAL A 260 -21.49 -0.12 10.61
CA VAL A 260 -22.42 0.23 9.52
C VAL A 260 -22.19 1.66 9.07
N ALA A 261 -22.12 2.61 10.01
CA ALA A 261 -21.84 4.01 9.71
C ALA A 261 -20.53 4.18 8.94
N SER A 262 -19.47 3.46 9.32
CA SER A 262 -18.19 3.48 8.60
C SER A 262 -18.33 3.08 7.13
N PHE A 263 -19.05 1.99 6.83
CA PHE A 263 -19.29 1.56 5.45
C PHE A 263 -20.19 2.52 4.68
N VAL A 264 -21.27 2.99 5.29
CA VAL A 264 -22.19 3.95 4.68
C VAL A 264 -21.45 5.25 4.37
N THR A 265 -20.68 5.80 5.31
CA THR A 265 -19.89 7.00 5.08
C THR A 265 -18.83 6.79 4.01
N ALA A 266 -18.17 5.62 3.96
CA ALA A 266 -17.26 5.30 2.86
C ALA A 266 -17.97 5.34 1.49
N GLY A 267 -19.15 4.73 1.39
CA GLY A 267 -19.96 4.74 0.16
C GLY A 267 -20.43 6.16 -0.22
N VAL A 268 -20.89 6.95 0.76
CA VAL A 268 -21.29 8.34 0.55
C VAL A 268 -20.11 9.20 0.09
N LEU A 269 -18.92 9.01 0.64
CA LEU A 269 -17.73 9.72 0.18
C LEU A 269 -17.39 9.32 -1.26
N LEU A 270 -17.39 8.04 -1.61
CA LEU A 270 -17.09 7.60 -2.98
C LEU A 270 -18.10 8.14 -4.00
N VAL A 271 -19.40 8.02 -3.71
CA VAL A 271 -20.46 8.52 -4.60
C VAL A 271 -20.43 10.04 -4.65
N GLY A 272 -20.33 10.71 -3.50
CA GLY A 272 -20.28 12.16 -3.40
C GLY A 272 -19.10 12.73 -4.18
N THR A 273 -17.90 12.16 -4.01
CA THR A 273 -16.72 12.53 -4.78
C THR A 273 -16.97 12.35 -6.26
N GLY A 274 -17.58 11.25 -6.68
CA GLY A 274 -17.84 11.02 -8.09
C GLY A 274 -18.88 11.92 -8.75
N LEU A 275 -19.87 12.37 -7.97
CA LEU A 275 -20.87 13.33 -8.44
C LEU A 275 -20.30 14.74 -8.56
N THR A 276 -19.28 15.09 -7.77
CA THR A 276 -18.70 16.43 -7.73
C THR A 276 -17.35 16.54 -8.42
N PHE A 277 -16.74 15.45 -8.89
CA PHE A 277 -15.48 15.42 -9.63
C PHE A 277 -15.68 15.98 -11.06
N PRO A 278 -15.27 17.22 -11.34
CA PRO A 278 -15.37 17.80 -12.68
C PRO A 278 -14.15 17.40 -13.50
N GLU A 279 -14.34 17.21 -14.80
CA GLU A 279 -13.30 16.77 -15.74
C GLU A 279 -12.08 17.70 -15.81
N ASN A 280 -12.22 18.97 -15.39
CA ASN A 280 -11.18 20.01 -15.48
C ASN A 280 -10.80 20.62 -14.12
N THR A 281 -10.88 19.89 -13.00
CA THR A 281 -10.36 20.41 -11.71
C THR A 281 -8.98 19.88 -11.37
N PRO A 282 -8.15 20.67 -10.68
CA PRO A 282 -6.89 20.16 -10.18
C PRO A 282 -7.15 19.03 -9.19
N ASP A 283 -6.26 18.05 -9.18
CA ASP A 283 -6.43 16.80 -8.45
C ASP A 283 -6.08 16.91 -6.95
N TRP A 284 -6.54 18.01 -6.33
CA TRP A 284 -6.11 18.43 -5.00
C TRP A 284 -6.93 17.78 -3.87
N TRP A 285 -8.26 17.71 -4.00
CA TRP A 285 -9.13 17.16 -2.95
C TRP A 285 -9.62 15.71 -3.16
N PRO A 286 -9.86 15.20 -4.40
CA PRO A 286 -10.54 13.93 -4.60
C PRO A 286 -9.81 12.75 -3.95
N HIS A 287 -8.50 12.66 -4.13
CA HIS A 287 -7.70 11.59 -3.52
C HIS A 287 -7.74 11.56 -2.00
N GLY A 288 -7.77 12.73 -1.35
CA GLY A 288 -7.91 12.79 0.11
C GLY A 288 -9.24 12.18 0.58
N THR A 289 -10.32 12.45 -0.15
CA THR A 289 -11.64 11.89 0.14
C THR A 289 -11.74 10.39 -0.16
N MET A 290 -11.17 9.93 -1.27
CA MET A 290 -11.14 8.51 -1.64
C MET A 290 -10.26 7.71 -0.68
N GLY A 291 -9.12 8.27 -0.26
CA GLY A 291 -8.30 7.73 0.81
C GLY A 291 -9.04 7.59 2.13
N LEU A 292 -9.82 8.61 2.52
CA LEU A 292 -10.67 8.54 3.71
C LEU A 292 -11.77 7.48 3.58
N ALA A 293 -12.37 7.34 2.40
CA ALA A 293 -13.32 6.27 2.12
C ALA A 293 -12.67 4.88 2.27
N ALA A 294 -11.46 4.69 1.74
CA ALA A 294 -10.68 3.46 1.91
C ALA A 294 -10.33 3.19 3.38
N PHE A 295 -9.96 4.24 4.13
CA PHE A 295 -9.73 4.16 5.58
C PHE A 295 -10.97 3.65 6.32
N LEU A 296 -12.14 4.25 6.06
CA LEU A 296 -13.40 3.89 6.69
C LEU A 296 -13.86 2.48 6.28
N TYR A 297 -13.62 2.08 5.04
CA TYR A 297 -13.87 0.72 4.58
C TYR A 297 -12.99 -0.31 5.32
N LEU A 298 -11.72 0.02 5.58
CA LEU A 298 -10.77 -0.86 6.27
C LEU A 298 -10.92 -0.86 7.80
N LEU A 299 -11.52 0.19 8.37
CA LEU A 299 -11.61 0.42 9.82
C LEU A 299 -12.19 -0.78 10.59
N PRO A 300 -13.33 -1.40 10.19
CA PRO A 300 -13.88 -2.56 10.90
C PRO A 300 -12.94 -3.78 10.92
N SER A 301 -12.15 -3.96 9.86
CA SER A 301 -11.21 -5.10 9.72
C SER A 301 -10.05 -5.04 10.73
N VAL A 302 -9.75 -3.85 11.24
CA VAL A 302 -8.65 -3.63 12.20
C VAL A 302 -9.12 -3.40 13.65
N THR A 303 -10.39 -3.05 13.87
CA THR A 303 -10.90 -2.63 15.19
C THR A 303 -11.60 -3.72 15.99
N ASP A 304 -12.13 -4.80 15.41
CA ASP A 304 -12.92 -5.78 16.18
C ASP A 304 -12.30 -7.19 16.35
N ARG A 305 -12.52 -7.75 17.56
CA ARG A 305 -12.19 -9.12 17.98
C ARG A 305 -13.34 -10.11 17.68
N ARG A 306 -14.58 -9.63 17.51
CA ARG A 306 -15.81 -10.44 17.27
C ARG A 306 -16.14 -10.59 15.78
N VAL A 307 -15.99 -9.55 14.97
CA VAL A 307 -16.14 -9.59 13.49
C VAL A 307 -15.08 -10.46 12.77
N ARG A 308 -14.09 -10.98 13.51
CA ARG A 308 -13.10 -11.97 13.04
C ARG A 308 -13.60 -13.42 13.02
N THR A 309 -14.82 -13.72 13.47
CA THR A 309 -15.46 -14.97 13.07
C THR A 309 -15.73 -14.89 11.57
N ALA A 310 -15.28 -15.90 10.84
CA ALA A 310 -15.13 -15.94 9.38
C ALA A 310 -16.41 -15.62 8.57
N ASP A 311 -17.54 -15.39 9.23
CA ASP A 311 -18.84 -15.16 8.62
C ASP A 311 -19.24 -13.66 8.57
N GLY A 312 -18.62 -12.77 9.38
CA GLY A 312 -19.10 -11.39 9.53
C GLY A 312 -18.67 -10.41 8.42
N VAL A 313 -17.38 -10.34 8.10
CA VAL A 313 -16.87 -9.46 7.03
C VAL A 313 -17.06 -10.09 5.65
N ALA A 314 -16.92 -11.42 5.56
CA ALA A 314 -17.13 -12.15 4.32
C ALA A 314 -18.59 -12.08 3.86
N ALA A 315 -19.59 -12.08 4.76
CA ALA A 315 -20.98 -11.96 4.36
C ALA A 315 -21.38 -10.55 3.87
N VAL A 316 -20.69 -9.50 4.35
CA VAL A 316 -20.98 -8.11 3.96
C VAL A 316 -20.21 -7.68 2.70
N VAL A 317 -18.99 -8.19 2.51
CA VAL A 317 -18.11 -7.83 1.38
C VAL A 317 -18.23 -8.81 0.20
N THR A 318 -18.70 -10.04 0.45
CA THR A 318 -18.95 -11.05 -0.60
C THR A 318 -20.36 -11.61 -0.43
N PRO A 319 -21.38 -10.99 -1.03
CA PRO A 319 -22.67 -11.66 -1.20
C PRO A 319 -22.44 -12.87 -2.13
N GLY A 320 -22.30 -14.07 -1.55
CA GLY A 320 -22.42 -15.33 -2.29
C GLY A 320 -21.15 -16.07 -2.73
N GLY A 321 -19.98 -15.95 -2.10
CA GLY A 321 -18.84 -16.78 -2.52
C GLY A 321 -17.69 -16.96 -1.53
N ARG A 322 -17.54 -18.18 -1.00
CA ARG A 322 -16.26 -18.64 -0.44
C ARG A 322 -15.29 -18.91 -1.59
N VAL A 323 -14.51 -17.91 -2.00
CA VAL A 323 -13.38 -18.16 -2.90
C VAL A 323 -12.33 -18.95 -2.10
N PRO A 324 -11.85 -20.11 -2.59
CA PRO A 324 -10.86 -20.90 -1.87
C PRO A 324 -9.62 -20.06 -1.57
N GLY A 325 -9.14 -20.08 -0.32
CA GLY A 325 -8.07 -19.21 0.15
C GLY A 325 -6.74 -19.33 -0.62
N SER A 326 -6.54 -20.41 -1.38
CA SER A 326 -5.40 -20.60 -2.28
C SER A 326 -5.44 -19.69 -3.52
N TRP A 327 -6.63 -19.42 -4.08
CA TRP A 327 -6.79 -18.58 -5.27
C TRP A 327 -6.65 -17.10 -4.96
N ALA A 328 -7.28 -16.64 -3.87
CA ALA A 328 -7.13 -15.26 -3.38
C ALA A 328 -5.67 -14.96 -2.97
N GLY A 329 -4.97 -15.95 -2.41
CA GLY A 329 -3.54 -15.85 -2.11
C GLY A 329 -2.69 -15.76 -3.39
N GLY A 330 -2.96 -16.60 -4.39
CA GLY A 330 -2.25 -16.59 -5.67
C GLY A 330 -2.42 -15.28 -6.46
N ILE A 331 -3.66 -14.80 -6.59
CA ILE A 331 -3.96 -13.56 -7.34
C ILE A 331 -3.37 -12.33 -6.64
N ALA A 332 -3.37 -12.31 -5.31
CA ALA A 332 -2.75 -11.21 -4.56
C ALA A 332 -1.21 -11.21 -4.58
N LEU A 333 -0.59 -12.36 -4.87
CA LEU A 333 0.84 -12.40 -5.16
C LEU A 333 1.13 -11.74 -6.51
N LEU A 334 0.26 -11.97 -7.51
CA LEU A 334 0.42 -11.39 -8.84
C LEU A 334 -0.01 -9.92 -8.93
N SER A 335 -0.79 -9.40 -7.98
CA SER A 335 -1.36 -8.04 -8.06
C SER A 335 -0.30 -6.95 -8.21
N TYR A 336 0.91 -7.15 -7.68
CA TYR A 336 2.02 -6.21 -7.85
C TYR A 336 2.61 -6.27 -9.26
N GLY A 337 2.84 -7.47 -9.79
CA GLY A 337 3.24 -7.67 -11.17
C GLY A 337 2.20 -7.11 -12.15
N VAL A 338 0.90 -7.33 -11.87
CA VAL A 338 -0.19 -6.76 -12.68
C VAL A 338 -0.11 -5.24 -12.69
N TYR A 339 0.04 -4.60 -11.53
CA TYR A 339 0.14 -3.15 -11.44
C TYR A 339 1.31 -2.57 -12.24
N ILE A 340 2.48 -3.23 -12.21
CA ILE A 340 3.69 -2.77 -12.93
C ILE A 340 3.59 -3.02 -14.43
N TRP A 341 3.21 -4.24 -14.83
CA TRP A 341 3.36 -4.68 -16.22
C TRP A 341 2.19 -4.29 -17.12
N GLN A 342 1.05 -3.90 -16.56
CA GLN A 342 -0.17 -3.63 -17.34
C GLN A 342 0.02 -2.57 -18.43
N GLU A 343 0.66 -1.44 -18.12
CA GLU A 343 0.88 -0.38 -19.12
C GLU A 343 1.97 -0.76 -20.14
N PRO A 344 3.15 -1.30 -19.77
CA PRO A 344 4.10 -1.84 -20.75
C PRO A 344 3.50 -2.87 -21.70
N VAL A 345 2.67 -3.78 -21.18
CA VAL A 345 1.98 -4.78 -21.98
C VAL A 345 1.02 -4.12 -22.96
N LEU A 346 0.25 -3.13 -22.51
CA LEU A 346 -0.63 -2.34 -23.38
C LEU A 346 0.14 -1.69 -24.52
N ARG A 347 1.25 -0.99 -24.23
CA ARG A 347 2.12 -0.35 -25.24
C ARG A 347 2.67 -1.36 -26.26
N VAL A 348 3.06 -2.56 -25.81
CA VAL A 348 3.54 -3.62 -26.69
C VAL A 348 2.42 -4.16 -27.58
N LEU A 349 1.25 -4.47 -27.00
CA LEU A 349 0.11 -4.95 -27.78
C LEU A 349 -0.31 -3.94 -28.85
N ASP A 350 -0.30 -2.65 -28.51
CA ASP A 350 -0.59 -1.55 -29.42
C ASP A 350 0.46 -1.44 -30.55
N ALA A 351 1.75 -1.41 -30.19
CA ALA A 351 2.85 -1.26 -31.15
C ALA A 351 2.92 -2.40 -32.19
N TYR A 352 2.47 -3.60 -31.84
CA TYR A 352 2.40 -4.74 -32.76
C TYR A 352 1.03 -4.93 -33.43
N GLY A 353 0.07 -4.02 -33.20
CA GLY A 353 -1.25 -4.07 -33.82
C GLY A 353 -2.13 -5.22 -33.34
N PHE A 354 -1.91 -5.71 -32.10
CA PHE A 354 -2.76 -6.73 -31.48
C PHE A 354 -4.03 -6.14 -30.87
N LEU A 355 -4.09 -4.83 -30.69
CA LEU A 355 -5.27 -4.15 -30.18
C LEU A 355 -6.27 -3.87 -31.31
N PRO A 356 -7.58 -3.91 -31.02
CA PRO A 356 -8.61 -3.55 -31.98
C PRO A 356 -8.45 -2.09 -32.45
N PRO A 357 -8.83 -1.77 -33.69
CA PRO A 357 -8.82 -0.40 -34.19
C PRO A 357 -9.68 0.54 -33.32
N ASP A 358 -9.24 1.80 -33.22
CA ASP A 358 -9.84 2.83 -32.34
C ASP A 358 -11.29 3.19 -32.67
N SER A 359 -11.79 2.79 -33.85
CA SER A 359 -13.14 3.06 -34.32
C SER A 359 -14.17 1.97 -33.96
N SER A 360 -13.76 0.91 -33.25
CA SER A 360 -14.64 -0.23 -32.93
C SER A 360 -15.35 -0.08 -31.59
N ASP A 361 -16.67 -0.22 -31.52
CA ASP A 361 -17.45 -0.20 -30.27
C ASP A 361 -16.95 -1.21 -29.20
N TRP A 362 -16.24 -2.25 -29.64
CA TRP A 362 -15.69 -3.30 -28.79
C TRP A 362 -14.24 -3.04 -28.39
N ALA A 363 -13.63 -1.91 -28.76
CA ALA A 363 -12.19 -1.70 -28.53
C ALA A 363 -11.85 -1.74 -27.04
N PHE A 364 -12.63 -1.06 -26.19
CA PHE A 364 -12.42 -1.07 -24.75
C PHE A 364 -12.52 -2.47 -24.10
N PRO A 365 -13.64 -3.22 -24.23
CA PRO A 365 -13.75 -4.52 -23.59
C PRO A 365 -12.74 -5.53 -24.14
N VAL A 366 -12.46 -5.52 -25.45
CA VAL A 366 -11.47 -6.42 -26.06
C VAL A 366 -10.05 -6.06 -25.61
N THR A 367 -9.67 -4.78 -25.61
CA THR A 367 -8.38 -4.30 -25.08
C THR A 367 -8.23 -4.71 -23.62
N THR A 368 -9.27 -4.56 -22.81
CA THR A 368 -9.26 -4.96 -21.39
C THR A 368 -8.97 -6.45 -21.23
N VAL A 369 -9.63 -7.31 -22.00
CA VAL A 369 -9.42 -8.77 -21.94
C VAL A 369 -8.02 -9.17 -22.41
N LEU A 370 -7.58 -8.64 -23.56
CA LEU A 370 -6.25 -8.94 -24.11
C LEU A 370 -5.14 -8.50 -23.15
N MET A 371 -5.24 -7.26 -22.66
CA MET A 371 -4.33 -6.68 -21.70
C MET A 371 -4.33 -7.46 -20.40
N LEU A 372 -5.50 -7.88 -19.88
CA LEU A 372 -5.59 -8.68 -18.67
C LEU A 372 -4.87 -10.02 -18.82
N VAL A 373 -5.15 -10.77 -19.90
CA VAL A 373 -4.55 -12.09 -20.14
C VAL A 373 -3.04 -11.98 -20.31
N ALA A 374 -2.57 -11.05 -21.14
CA ALA A 374 -1.15 -10.84 -21.38
C ALA A 374 -0.43 -10.36 -20.11
N THR A 375 -1.04 -9.43 -19.37
CA THR A 375 -0.46 -8.93 -18.11
C THR A 375 -0.37 -10.01 -17.05
N LEU A 376 -1.39 -10.87 -16.91
CA LEU A 376 -1.34 -11.98 -15.96
C LEU A 376 -0.21 -12.96 -16.30
N ALA A 377 0.01 -13.25 -17.59
CA ALA A 377 1.10 -14.10 -18.03
C ALA A 377 2.48 -13.48 -17.70
N VAL A 378 2.68 -12.19 -18.02
CA VAL A 378 3.93 -11.47 -17.71
C VAL A 378 4.13 -11.34 -16.21
N ALA A 379 3.08 -11.02 -15.45
CA ALA A 379 3.14 -10.92 -13.99
C ALA A 379 3.49 -12.27 -13.34
N TRP A 380 2.93 -13.37 -13.85
CA TRP A 380 3.27 -14.72 -13.39
C TRP A 380 4.74 -15.06 -13.66
N LEU A 381 5.23 -14.78 -14.86
CA LEU A 381 6.63 -15.02 -15.21
C LEU A 381 7.56 -14.15 -14.35
N SER A 382 7.26 -12.85 -14.23
CA SER A 382 8.01 -11.90 -13.41
C SER A 382 8.05 -12.31 -11.94
N TYR A 383 6.95 -12.82 -11.39
CA TYR A 383 6.88 -13.31 -10.02
C TYR A 383 7.87 -14.46 -9.77
N HIS A 384 7.89 -15.47 -10.66
CA HIS A 384 8.78 -16.62 -10.50
C HIS A 384 10.25 -16.29 -10.78
N LEU A 385 10.52 -15.40 -11.73
CA LEU A 385 11.88 -15.05 -12.12
C LEU A 385 12.54 -13.99 -11.21
N LEU A 386 11.76 -13.07 -10.64
CA LEU A 386 12.30 -11.91 -9.92
C LEU A 386 11.92 -11.92 -8.44
N GLU A 387 10.64 -12.16 -8.12
CA GLU A 387 10.18 -12.06 -6.72
C GLU A 387 10.58 -13.28 -5.88
N VAL A 388 10.42 -14.49 -6.40
CA VAL A 388 10.76 -15.73 -5.67
C VAL A 388 12.26 -15.77 -5.33
N PRO A 389 13.20 -15.53 -6.27
CA PRO A 389 14.61 -15.51 -5.95
C PRO A 389 14.99 -14.37 -5.01
N GLY A 390 14.41 -13.18 -5.20
CA GLY A 390 14.65 -12.03 -4.32
C GLY A 390 14.28 -12.33 -2.87
N ARG A 391 13.11 -12.93 -2.63
CA ARG A 391 12.66 -13.34 -1.29
C ARG A 391 13.54 -14.43 -0.70
N ALA A 392 13.95 -15.42 -1.50
CA ALA A 392 14.85 -16.48 -1.06
C ALA A 392 16.21 -15.95 -0.62
N TRP A 393 16.79 -15.02 -1.39
CA TRP A 393 18.05 -14.35 -1.07
C TRP A 393 17.95 -13.51 0.21
N ALA A 394 16.84 -12.80 0.41
CA ALA A 394 16.63 -12.05 1.64
C ALA A 394 16.51 -12.95 2.87
N ALA A 395 15.78 -14.07 2.76
CA ALA A 395 15.66 -15.03 3.84
C ALA A 395 17.03 -15.67 4.18
N TRP A 396 17.84 -15.99 3.18
CA TRP A 396 19.21 -16.48 3.38
C TRP A 396 20.11 -15.45 4.07
N SER A 397 20.07 -14.20 3.63
CA SER A 397 20.89 -13.13 4.20
C SER A 397 20.41 -12.64 5.57
N GLU A 398 19.18 -12.94 6.00
CA GLU A 398 18.73 -12.76 7.38
C GLU A 398 19.25 -13.88 8.29
N ARG A 399 19.27 -15.13 7.81
CA ARG A 399 19.83 -16.27 8.55
C ARG A 399 21.35 -16.21 8.72
N SER A 400 22.05 -15.58 7.77
CA SER A 400 23.52 -15.49 7.76
C SER A 400 24.05 -14.27 8.54
N ALA A 401 23.18 -13.42 9.09
CA ALA A 401 23.60 -12.27 9.87
C ALA A 401 24.08 -12.73 11.27
N PRO A 402 25.26 -12.29 11.74
CA PRO A 402 25.75 -12.62 13.07
C PRO A 402 24.73 -12.19 14.13
N THR A 403 24.33 -13.10 15.02
CA THR A 403 23.50 -12.78 16.17
C THR A 403 24.26 -11.75 17.03
N PRO A 404 23.65 -10.61 17.43
CA PRO A 404 24.29 -9.72 18.37
C PRO A 404 24.64 -10.52 19.63
N SER A 405 25.92 -10.59 19.96
CA SER A 405 26.40 -11.18 21.21
C SER A 405 25.60 -10.57 22.35
N ALA A 406 24.91 -11.40 23.13
CA ALA A 406 24.22 -10.94 24.33
C ALA A 406 25.21 -10.12 25.18
N PRO A 407 24.79 -8.99 25.76
CA PRO A 407 25.66 -8.27 26.69
C PRO A 407 26.07 -9.25 27.79
N ALA A 408 27.38 -9.38 28.02
CA ALA A 408 27.93 -10.22 29.07
C ALA A 408 27.21 -9.85 30.38
N VAL A 409 26.46 -10.80 30.93
CA VAL A 409 25.89 -10.67 32.26
C VAL A 409 27.08 -10.49 33.20
N PRO A 410 27.17 -9.40 34.00
CA PRO A 410 28.18 -9.31 35.02
C PRO A 410 28.00 -10.52 35.93
N VAL A 411 29.01 -11.38 35.99
CA VAL A 411 29.04 -12.48 36.96
C VAL A 411 29.07 -11.80 38.33
N HIS A 412 27.94 -11.80 39.03
CA HIS A 412 27.93 -11.48 40.46
C HIS A 412 28.74 -12.56 41.16
N GLU A 413 29.94 -12.21 41.61
CA GLU A 413 30.66 -13.03 42.59
C GLU A 413 29.76 -13.24 43.80
N PRO A 414 29.56 -14.49 44.24
CA PRO A 414 28.82 -14.75 45.46
C PRO A 414 29.64 -14.22 46.64
N ALA A 415 29.04 -13.30 47.40
CA ALA A 415 29.56 -12.86 48.68
C ALA A 415 29.73 -14.08 49.59
N LEU A 416 30.99 -14.41 49.91
CA LEU A 416 31.33 -15.39 50.93
C LEU A 416 30.91 -14.84 52.29
N ALA A 417 29.73 -15.27 52.76
CA ALA A 417 29.36 -15.23 54.15
C ALA A 417 29.89 -16.51 54.83
N GLY A 418 30.86 -16.36 55.72
CA GLY A 418 31.36 -17.42 56.59
C GLY A 418 32.35 -16.83 57.60
N THR A 419 31.85 -16.38 58.76
CA THR A 419 31.90 -17.07 60.06
C THR A 419 33.04 -16.57 60.95
N ALA A 420 32.65 -15.99 62.08
CA ALA A 420 33.49 -15.64 63.20
C ALA A 420 34.15 -16.88 63.83
N ALA A 421 35.42 -16.77 64.22
CA ALA A 421 35.97 -17.36 65.44
C ALA A 421 37.41 -16.85 65.71
N ARG A 422 37.56 -16.24 66.90
CA ARG A 422 38.76 -15.85 67.67
C ARG A 422 39.47 -14.55 67.31
#